data_AF-H8YVP8-F1
#
_entry.id   AF-H8YVP8-F1
#
_cell.length_a   1.000
_cell.length_b   1.000
_cell.length_c   1.000
_cell.angle_alpha   90.00
_cell.angle_beta   90.00
_cell.angle_gamma   90.00
#
_symmetry.space_group_name_H-M   'P 1'
#
loop_
_entity.id
_entity.type
_entity.pdbx_description
1 polymer ?
#
loop_
_entity_poly.entity_id
_entity_poly.type
_entity_poly.pdbx_seq_one_letter_code
_entity_poly.pdbx_strand_id
1 'polypeptide(L)'
;MEYQELHEQLKVLEEQKAEISRALQAKRNDRKKELVAEFKARIKEEGFDFDEVCGSPGKGRSRQSGARNYPVYVAKDDADCVYVRGPLPGWMKEKMSALGLNPGVKEDRERFKSDYMVVKD
;
A
#
# COMPACT_ATOMS: atom_id res chain seq x y z
N MET A 1 -18.15 -39.39 5.07
CA MET A 1 -18.22 -38.08 5.77
C MET A 1 -19.40 -37.35 5.19
N GLU A 2 -20.36 -37.04 6.05
CA GLU A 2 -21.54 -36.26 5.67
C GLU A 2 -21.16 -34.80 5.46
N TYR A 3 -21.85 -34.09 4.56
CA TYR A 3 -21.54 -32.70 4.19
C TYR A 3 -21.45 -31.75 5.40
N GLN A 4 -22.31 -31.97 6.39
CA GLN A 4 -22.33 -31.19 7.62
C GLN A 4 -21.09 -31.40 8.48
N GLU A 5 -20.56 -32.62 8.54
CA GLU A 5 -19.33 -32.93 9.27
C GLU A 5 -18.12 -32.22 8.66
N LEU A 6 -18.07 -32.15 7.32
CA LEU A 6 -16.99 -31.47 6.61
C LEU A 6 -17.07 -29.94 6.78
N HIS A 7 -18.28 -29.39 6.83
CA HIS A 7 -18.49 -27.95 7.06
C HIS A 7 -18.08 -27.54 8.48
N GLU A 8 -18.40 -28.35 9.49
CA GLU A 8 -17.99 -28.10 10.87
C GLU A 8 -16.45 -28.20 11.00
N GLN A 9 -15.82 -29.18 10.36
CA GLN A 9 -14.36 -29.29 10.30
C GLN A 9 -13.71 -28.06 9.64
N LEU A 10 -14.29 -27.54 8.56
CA LEU A 10 -13.81 -26.33 7.90
C LEU A 10 -13.82 -25.14 8.87
N LYS A 11 -14.93 -24.95 9.58
CA LYS A 11 -15.09 -23.84 10.53
C LYS A 11 -14.06 -23.91 11.67
N VAL A 12 -13.84 -25.11 12.23
CA VAL A 12 -12.81 -25.32 13.27
C VAL A 12 -11.41 -24.98 12.73
N LEU A 13 -11.09 -25.37 11.49
CA LEU A 13 -9.80 -25.04 10.87
C LEU A 13 -9.63 -23.54 10.63
N GLU A 14 -10.69 -22.83 10.26
CA GLU A 14 -10.67 -21.38 10.09
C GLU A 14 -10.42 -20.64 11.40
N GLU A 15 -11.06 -21.08 12.49
CA GLU A 15 -10.84 -20.55 13.84
C GLU A 15 -9.39 -20.79 14.30
N GLN A 16 -8.87 -22.01 14.10
CA GLN A 16 -7.48 -22.35 14.41
C GLN A 16 -6.49 -21.50 13.60
N LYS A 17 -6.76 -21.29 12.30
CA LYS A 17 -5.94 -20.44 11.44
C LYS A 17 -5.93 -18.99 11.95
N ALA A 18 -7.09 -18.47 12.37
CA ALA A 18 -7.19 -17.13 12.91
C ALA A 18 -6.38 -16.98 14.21
N GLU A 19 -6.48 -17.96 15.12
CA GLU A 19 -5.71 -17.97 16.37
C GLU A 19 -4.19 -18.00 16.11
N ILE A 20 -3.73 -18.92 15.26
CA ILE A 20 -2.31 -19.05 14.89
C ILE A 20 -1.82 -17.76 14.24
N SER A 21 -2.62 -17.13 13.37
CA SER A 21 -2.22 -15.88 12.72
C SER A 21 -2.02 -14.74 13.72
N ARG A 22 -2.87 -14.65 14.75
CA ARG A 22 -2.73 -13.66 15.84
C ARG A 22 -1.49 -13.94 16.68
N ALA A 23 -1.26 -15.20 17.04
CA ALA A 23 -0.07 -15.61 17.79
C ALA A 23 1.23 -15.30 17.00
N LEU A 24 1.23 -15.53 15.69
CA LEU A 24 2.36 -15.22 14.82
C LEU A 24 2.61 -13.71 14.73
N GLN A 25 1.56 -12.89 14.61
CA GLN A 25 1.70 -11.44 14.62
C GLN A 25 2.25 -10.92 15.95
N ALA A 26 1.78 -11.46 17.08
CA ALA A 26 2.32 -11.11 18.40
C ALA A 26 3.81 -11.43 18.48
N LYS A 27 4.22 -12.65 18.11
CA LYS A 27 5.63 -13.07 18.09
C LYS A 27 6.48 -12.22 17.15
N ARG A 28 5.94 -11.82 15.99
CA ARG A 28 6.63 -10.92 15.05
C ARG A 28 6.86 -9.54 15.66
N ASN A 29 5.87 -9.01 16.37
CA ASN A 29 5.98 -7.71 17.05
C ASN A 29 6.98 -7.75 18.19
N ASP A 30 7.00 -8.83 18.98
CA ASP A 30 7.98 -9.03 20.05
C ASP A 30 9.39 -9.13 19.47
N ARG A 31 9.58 -9.94 18.42
CA ARG A 31 10.88 -10.06 17.75
C ARG A 31 11.34 -8.73 17.15
N LYS A 32 10.42 -7.92 16.61
CA LYS A 32 10.74 -6.57 16.10
C LYS A 32 11.25 -5.67 17.23
N LYS A 33 10.62 -5.71 18.41
CA LYS A 33 11.06 -4.92 19.57
C LYS A 33 12.44 -5.35 20.05
N GLU A 34 12.69 -6.66 20.13
CA GLU A 34 14.01 -7.21 20.47
C GLU A 34 15.10 -6.72 19.50
N LEU A 35 14.86 -6.82 18.19
CA LEU A 35 15.81 -6.36 17.18
C LEU A 35 16.10 -4.87 17.31
N VAL A 36 15.07 -4.04 17.55
CA VAL A 36 15.27 -2.61 17.76
C VAL A 36 16.11 -2.35 19.01
N ALA A 37 15.91 -3.09 20.09
CA ALA A 37 16.71 -2.98 21.30
C ALA A 37 18.17 -3.40 21.07
N GLU A 38 18.39 -4.50 20.35
CA GLU A 38 19.71 -5.00 19.96
C GLU A 38 20.47 -3.97 19.12
N PHE A 39 19.83 -3.42 18.07
CA PHE A 39 20.44 -2.38 17.25
C PHE A 39 20.72 -1.10 18.04
N LYS A 40 19.81 -0.68 18.92
CA LYS A 40 20.04 0.48 19.80
C LYS A 40 21.25 0.28 20.70
N ALA A 41 21.42 -0.91 21.28
CA ALA A 41 22.56 -1.22 22.11
C ALA A 41 23.86 -1.17 21.30
N ARG A 42 23.90 -1.81 20.13
CA ARG A 42 25.07 -1.82 19.25
C ARG A 42 25.46 -0.41 18.76
N ILE A 43 24.49 0.38 18.34
CA ILE A 43 24.73 1.77 17.90
C ILE A 43 25.36 2.60 19.02
N LYS A 44 24.89 2.40 20.26
CA LYS A 44 25.44 3.06 21.45
C LYS A 44 26.86 2.58 21.79
N GLU A 45 27.16 1.29 21.63
CA GLU A 45 28.52 0.75 21.82
C GLU A 45 29.51 1.36 20.83
N GLU A 46 29.08 1.60 19.59
CA GLU A 46 29.88 2.27 18.56
C GLU A 46 29.97 3.80 18.77
N GLY A 47 29.32 4.34 19.82
CA GLY A 47 29.40 5.75 20.22
C GLY A 47 28.45 6.69 19.47
N PHE A 48 27.51 6.14 18.70
CA PHE A 48 26.52 6.91 17.96
C PHE A 48 25.17 6.93 18.67
N ASP A 49 24.35 7.95 18.39
CA ASP A 49 22.95 7.97 18.83
C ASP A 49 22.04 7.27 17.81
N PHE A 50 21.00 6.58 18.29
CA PHE A 50 20.04 5.90 17.41
C PHE A 50 19.34 6.86 16.44
N ASP A 51 18.99 8.06 16.90
CA ASP A 51 18.39 9.10 16.05
C ASP A 51 19.41 9.73 15.08
N GLU A 52 20.71 9.66 15.39
CA GLU A 52 21.77 10.08 14.47
C GLU A 52 21.94 9.09 13.32
N VAL A 53 21.96 7.79 13.63
CA VAL A 53 22.13 6.70 12.64
C VAL A 53 20.88 6.52 11.78
N CYS A 54 19.69 6.52 12.40
CA CYS A 54 18.43 6.35 11.67
C CYS A 54 17.90 7.67 11.06
N GLY A 55 18.53 8.80 11.39
CA GLY A 55 18.06 10.13 11.03
C GLY A 55 16.87 10.55 11.89
N SER A 56 17.01 11.66 12.60
CA SER A 56 16.00 12.18 13.52
C SER A 56 14.63 12.26 12.83
N PRO A 57 13.58 11.58 13.35
CA PRO A 57 12.22 11.68 12.83
C PRO A 57 11.63 13.03 13.23
N GLY A 58 12.08 14.11 12.59
CA GLY A 58 11.59 15.46 12.90
C GLY A 58 12.42 16.61 12.33
N LYS A 59 13.72 16.43 12.10
CA LYS A 59 14.50 17.38 11.30
C LYS A 59 14.52 16.87 9.88
N GLY A 60 13.49 17.27 9.14
CA GLY A 60 13.43 17.11 7.70
C GLY A 60 14.77 17.53 7.12
N ARG A 61 15.56 16.53 6.72
CA ARG A 61 16.35 16.65 5.51
C ARG A 61 15.35 17.18 4.50
N SER A 62 15.46 18.47 4.21
CA SER A 62 14.97 19.06 2.98
C SER A 62 15.51 18.15 1.90
N ARG A 63 14.71 17.16 1.53
CA ARG A 63 14.80 16.55 0.24
C ARG A 63 14.37 17.71 -0.64
N GLN A 64 15.35 18.47 -1.09
CA GLN A 64 15.28 19.14 -2.37
C GLN A 64 15.29 18.06 -3.49
N SER A 65 14.43 17.06 -3.34
CA SER A 65 13.79 16.35 -4.42
C SER A 65 12.41 16.98 -4.38
N GLY A 66 12.16 17.94 -5.28
CA GLY A 66 10.85 18.54 -5.40
C GLY A 66 9.83 17.40 -5.51
N ALA A 67 9.13 17.13 -4.41
CA ALA A 67 7.98 16.25 -4.42
C ALA A 67 6.98 16.99 -5.30
N ARG A 68 7.02 16.72 -6.60
CA ARG A 68 5.97 17.10 -7.52
C ARG A 68 4.74 16.37 -6.96
N ASN A 69 3.88 17.09 -6.27
CA ASN A 69 2.56 16.61 -5.91
C ASN A 69 1.86 16.37 -7.25
N TYR A 70 1.73 15.09 -7.61
CA TYR A 70 1.01 14.71 -8.81
C TYR A 70 -0.47 14.63 -8.47
N PRO A 71 -1.36 15.15 -9.32
CA PRO A 71 -2.80 15.05 -9.10
C PRO A 71 -3.20 13.57 -9.03
N VAL A 72 -3.97 13.22 -8.00
CA VAL A 72 -4.52 11.88 -7.83
C VAL A 72 -5.88 11.86 -8.50
N TYR A 73 -6.03 11.09 -9.57
CA TYR A 73 -7.28 10.93 -10.29
C TYR A 73 -8.07 9.74 -9.72
N VAL A 74 -9.32 9.97 -9.36
CA VAL A 74 -10.26 8.93 -8.92
C VAL A 74 -11.40 8.84 -9.94
N ALA A 75 -11.77 7.63 -10.37
CA ALA A 75 -12.89 7.47 -11.31
C ALA A 75 -14.21 7.92 -10.66
N LYS A 76 -15.06 8.62 -11.43
CA LYS A 76 -16.36 9.11 -10.92
C LYS A 76 -17.30 7.99 -10.49
N ASP A 77 -17.23 6.84 -11.17
CA ASP A 77 -18.15 5.72 -10.93
C ASP A 77 -17.67 4.78 -9.82
N ASP A 78 -16.38 4.84 -9.45
CA ASP A 78 -15.77 3.90 -8.52
C ASP A 78 -14.59 4.53 -7.78
N ALA A 79 -14.73 4.65 -6.46
CA ALA A 79 -13.73 5.26 -5.59
C ALA A 79 -12.45 4.41 -5.43
N ASP A 80 -12.50 3.12 -5.73
CA ASP A 80 -11.34 2.22 -5.66
C ASP A 80 -10.46 2.32 -6.92
N CYS A 81 -11.00 2.90 -8.01
CA CYS A 81 -10.29 3.12 -9.25
C CYS A 81 -9.45 4.42 -9.20
N VAL A 82 -8.25 4.32 -8.63
CA VAL A 82 -7.33 5.44 -8.42
C VAL A 82 -6.11 5.38 -9.36
N TYR A 83 -5.76 6.50 -9.98
CA TYR A 83 -4.57 6.67 -10.82
C TYR A 83 -3.82 7.96 -10.48
N VAL A 84 -2.50 7.88 -10.32
CA VAL A 84 -1.67 9.06 -9.96
C VAL A 84 -0.71 9.42 -11.08
N ARG A 85 0.15 8.48 -11.48
CA ARG A 85 1.13 8.67 -12.54
C ARG A 85 1.65 7.33 -13.06
N GLY A 86 2.29 7.36 -14.22
CA GLY A 86 2.96 6.20 -14.80
C GLY A 86 2.08 5.46 -15.82
N PRO A 87 2.39 4.18 -16.11
CA PRO A 87 1.60 3.39 -17.06
C PRO A 87 0.12 3.34 -16.68
N LEU A 88 -0.76 3.39 -17.69
CA LEU A 88 -2.20 3.29 -17.43
C LEU A 88 -2.54 1.91 -16.82
N PRO A 89 -3.29 1.88 -15.71
CA PRO A 89 -3.75 0.63 -15.12
C PRO A 89 -4.78 -0.06 -16.03
N GLY A 90 -4.94 -1.39 -15.87
CA GLY A 90 -5.81 -2.21 -16.72
C GLY A 90 -7.25 -1.69 -16.80
N TRP A 91 -7.84 -1.40 -15.64
CA TRP A 91 -9.19 -0.86 -15.54
C TRP A 91 -9.39 0.46 -16.32
N MET A 92 -8.37 1.31 -16.35
CA MET A 92 -8.44 2.60 -17.04
C MET A 92 -8.40 2.41 -18.55
N LYS A 93 -7.58 1.47 -19.04
CA LYS A 93 -7.54 1.11 -20.47
C LYS A 93 -8.86 0.48 -20.92
N GLU A 94 -9.43 -0.40 -20.10
CA GLU A 94 -10.72 -1.04 -20.39
C GLU A 94 -11.85 -0.02 -20.48
N LYS A 95 -11.95 0.90 -19.50
CA LYS A 95 -12.95 1.98 -19.53
C LYS A 95 -12.75 2.94 -20.72
N MET A 96 -11.51 3.28 -21.06
CA MET A 96 -11.21 4.08 -22.25
C MET A 96 -11.67 3.39 -23.54
N SER A 97 -11.31 2.12 -23.72
CA SER A 97 -11.71 1.34 -24.90
C SER A 97 -13.24 1.20 -25.00
N ALA A 98 -13.93 1.00 -23.87
CA ALA A 98 -15.40 0.93 -23.81
C ALA A 98 -16.08 2.24 -24.25
N LEU A 99 -15.41 3.38 -24.07
CA LEU A 99 -15.87 4.70 -24.50
C LEU A 99 -15.39 5.07 -25.92
N GLY A 100 -14.73 4.14 -26.62
CA GLY A 100 -14.16 4.38 -27.95
C GLY A 100 -12.89 5.25 -27.94
N LEU A 101 -12.25 5.44 -26.79
CA LEU A 101 -11.01 6.20 -26.63
C LEU A 101 -9.79 5.27 -26.76
N ASN A 102 -8.72 5.74 -27.40
CA ASN A 102 -7.48 4.97 -27.56
C ASN A 102 -6.47 5.28 -26.43
N PRO A 103 -6.12 4.31 -25.56
CA PRO A 103 -5.14 4.52 -24.48
C PRO A 103 -3.72 4.88 -24.93
N GLY A 104 -3.37 4.63 -26.19
CA GLY A 104 -2.09 5.00 -26.78
C GLY A 104 -2.01 6.47 -27.20
N VAL A 105 -3.15 7.12 -27.42
CA VAL A 105 -3.24 8.52 -27.86
C VAL A 105 -3.25 9.44 -26.63
N LYS A 106 -2.51 10.55 -26.68
CA LYS A 106 -2.39 11.46 -25.52
C LYS A 106 -3.70 12.21 -25.29
N GLU A 107 -4.31 12.69 -26.36
CA GLU A 107 -5.53 13.48 -26.38
C GLU A 107 -6.69 12.69 -25.74
N ASP A 108 -6.82 11.42 -26.10
CA ASP A 108 -7.82 10.51 -25.54
C ASP A 108 -7.60 10.24 -24.04
N ARG A 109 -6.34 10.15 -23.60
CA ARG A 109 -6.01 9.99 -22.16
C ARG A 109 -6.38 11.24 -21.36
N GLU A 110 -6.09 12.42 -21.88
CA GLU A 110 -6.42 13.68 -21.20
C GLU A 110 -7.94 13.90 -21.18
N ARG A 111 -8.64 13.58 -22.28
CA ARG A 111 -10.10 13.59 -22.34
C ARG A 111 -10.73 12.66 -21.31
N PHE A 112 -10.22 11.42 -21.20
CA PHE A 112 -10.73 10.48 -20.20
C PHE A 112 -10.55 10.99 -18.76
N LYS A 113 -9.37 11.55 -18.43
CA LYS A 113 -9.12 12.14 -17.10
C LYS A 113 -10.03 13.32 -16.79
N SER A 114 -10.29 14.18 -17.77
CA SER A 114 -11.18 15.35 -17.60
C SER A 114 -12.64 14.96 -17.41
N ASP A 115 -13.14 14.07 -18.27
CA ASP A 115 -14.58 13.81 -18.37
C ASP A 115 -15.04 12.75 -17.34
N TYR A 116 -14.18 11.79 -16.99
CA TYR A 116 -14.55 10.60 -16.21
C TYR A 116 -13.81 10.43 -14.89
N MET A 117 -12.90 11.35 -14.55
CA MET A 117 -12.17 11.31 -13.27
C MET A 117 -12.31 12.62 -12.48
N VAL A 118 -12.07 12.52 -11.18
CA VAL A 118 -12.02 13.65 -10.24
C VAL A 118 -10.60 13.72 -9.70
N VAL A 119 -10.03 14.93 -9.69
CA VAL A 119 -8.75 15.17 -9.03
C VAL A 119 -8.99 15.31 -7.53
N LYS A 120 -8.33 14.46 -6.76
CA LYS A 120 -8.28 14.53 -5.30
C LYS A 120 -7.01 15.30 -4.89
N ASP A 121 -7.22 16.42 -4.20
CA ASP A 121 -6.16 17.23 -3.59
C ASP A 121 -5.51 16.55 -2.37
#